data_AF-A0A957ME14-F1
#
_entry.id   AF-A0A957ME14-F1
#
_cell.length_a   1.000
_cell.length_b   1.000
_cell.length_c   1.000
_cell.angle_alpha   90.00
_cell.angle_beta   90.00
_cell.angle_gamma   90.00
#
_symmetry.space_group_name_H-M   'P 1'
#
loop_
_entity.id
_entity.type
_entity.pdbx_description
1 polymer ?
#
loop_
_entity_poly.entity_id
_entity_poly.type
_entity_poly.pdbx_seq_one_letter_code
_entity_poly.pdbx_strand_id
1 'polypeptide(L)'
;MSRLFKYVAPLLVVLLVVAGCAAPVAAPAAPAGEAAAPAESGSAAAADLLSEVQARGKLIVSTDPAYPPQSELVADAAPPADTKCSGDEKPANQFTGFDIDTAAEIANRLGVEVCFVTP
;
A
#
# COMPACT_ATOMS: atom_id res chain seq x y z
N MET A 1 -18.73 32.54 -41.78
CA MET A 1 -19.04 31.18 -41.29
C MET A 1 -17.82 30.42 -40.73
N SER A 2 -16.63 30.52 -41.32
CA SER A 2 -15.42 29.78 -40.85
C SER A 2 -14.75 30.32 -39.56
N ARG A 3 -15.04 31.55 -39.11
CA ARG A 3 -14.49 32.10 -37.86
C ARG A 3 -15.23 31.69 -36.58
N LEU A 4 -16.50 31.28 -36.71
CA LEU A 4 -17.29 30.79 -35.58
C LEU A 4 -16.90 29.34 -35.25
N PHE A 5 -16.57 28.55 -36.27
CA PHE A 5 -16.13 27.15 -36.13
C PHE A 5 -14.81 26.98 -35.36
N LYS A 6 -13.93 27.99 -35.41
CA LYS A 6 -12.63 28.01 -34.71
C LYS A 6 -12.75 28.03 -33.19
N TYR A 7 -13.84 28.57 -32.66
CA TYR A 7 -14.08 28.65 -31.22
C TYR A 7 -15.09 27.60 -30.73
N VAL A 8 -15.98 27.12 -31.61
CA VAL A 8 -16.94 26.06 -31.28
C VAL A 8 -16.25 24.70 -31.12
N ALA A 9 -15.25 24.38 -31.96
CA ALA A 9 -14.51 23.11 -31.86
C ALA A 9 -13.72 22.94 -30.55
N PRO A 10 -12.91 23.90 -30.07
CA PRO A 10 -12.23 23.75 -28.79
C PRO A 10 -13.19 23.80 -27.60
N LEU A 11 -14.29 24.57 -27.68
CA LEU A 11 -15.31 24.63 -26.62
C LEU A 11 -16.04 23.28 -26.46
N LEU A 12 -16.34 22.59 -27.56
CA LEU A 12 -16.98 21.27 -27.54
C LEU A 12 -16.05 20.19 -26.97
N VAL A 13 -14.74 20.27 -27.24
CA VAL A 13 -13.73 19.35 -26.69
C VAL A 13 -13.57 19.57 -25.18
N VAL A 14 -13.57 20.82 -24.71
CA VAL A 14 -13.52 21.13 -23.27
C VAL A 14 -14.78 20.62 -22.55
N LEU A 15 -15.97 20.77 -23.16
CA LEU A 15 -17.22 20.22 -22.61
C LEU A 15 -17.24 18.70 -22.51
N LEU A 16 -16.58 17.98 -23.44
CA LEU A 16 -16.46 16.52 -23.40
C LEU A 16 -15.50 16.02 -22.32
N VAL A 17 -14.47 16.80 -21.96
CA VAL A 17 -13.49 16.44 -20.91
C VAL A 17 -14.09 16.56 -19.50
N VAL A 18 -15.06 17.46 -19.28
CA VAL A 18 -15.69 17.67 -17.96
C VAL A 18 -16.75 16.61 -17.63
N ALA A 19 -17.27 15.89 -18.63
CA ALA A 19 -18.27 14.82 -18.44
C ALA A 19 -17.68 13.47 -17.99
N GLY A 20 -16.35 13.38 -17.82
CA GLY A 20 -15.64 12.16 -17.38
C GLY A 20 -15.69 11.87 -15.88
N CYS A 21 -16.35 12.71 -15.07
CA CYS A 21 -16.67 12.36 -13.68
C CYS A 21 -17.71 11.24 -13.68
N ALA A 22 -17.24 10.00 -13.62
CA ALA A 22 -18.05 8.86 -13.23
C ALA A 22 -18.69 9.17 -11.86
N ALA A 23 -20.00 9.38 -11.85
CA ALA A 23 -20.76 9.38 -10.61
C ALA A 23 -20.51 8.03 -9.91
N PRO A 24 -20.32 7.99 -8.58
CA PRO A 24 -20.21 6.72 -7.87
C PRO A 24 -21.51 5.95 -8.09
N VAL A 25 -21.45 4.90 -8.91
CA VAL A 25 -22.50 3.89 -8.92
C VAL A 25 -22.48 3.29 -7.52
N ALA A 26 -23.56 3.48 -6.78
CA ALA A 26 -23.73 2.91 -5.46
C ALA A 26 -23.53 1.39 -5.57
N ALA A 27 -22.45 0.89 -4.99
CA ALA A 27 -22.28 -0.54 -4.81
C ALA A 27 -23.44 -1.06 -3.94
N PRO A 28 -24.01 -2.23 -4.27
CA PRO A 28 -24.99 -2.85 -3.37
C PRO A 28 -24.34 -3.05 -2.00
N ALA A 29 -25.09 -2.74 -0.95
CA ALA A 29 -24.63 -2.93 0.42
C ALA A 29 -24.17 -4.38 0.62
N ALA A 30 -22.91 -4.55 1.03
CA ALA A 30 -22.42 -5.85 1.46
C ALA A 30 -23.29 -6.33 2.63
N PRO A 31 -23.70 -7.62 2.67
CA PRO A 31 -24.38 -8.16 3.84
C PRO A 31 -23.49 -7.96 5.06
N ALA A 32 -24.11 -7.59 6.19
CA ALA A 32 -23.42 -7.42 7.46
C ALA A 32 -22.60 -8.69 7.75
N GLY A 33 -21.28 -8.53 7.87
CA GLY A 33 -20.36 -9.63 8.12
C GLY A 33 -20.77 -10.38 9.38
N GLU A 34 -20.93 -11.69 9.22
CA GLU A 34 -21.06 -12.64 10.33
C GLU A 34 -19.92 -12.36 11.32
N ALA A 35 -20.27 -12.11 12.59
CA ALA A 35 -19.29 -11.89 13.64
C ALA A 35 -18.32 -13.07 13.68
N ALA A 36 -17.04 -12.80 13.40
CA ALA A 36 -16.00 -13.80 13.48
C ALA A 36 -15.99 -14.41 14.90
N ALA A 37 -16.17 -15.73 14.97
CA ALA A 37 -16.05 -16.48 16.21
C ALA A 37 -14.67 -16.21 16.86
N PRO A 38 -14.56 -16.23 18.20
CA PRO A 38 -13.28 -16.04 18.87
C PRO A 38 -12.28 -17.08 18.37
N ALA A 39 -11.14 -16.62 17.85
CA ALA A 39 -10.03 -17.51 17.54
C ALA A 39 -9.50 -18.11 18.84
N GLU A 40 -9.69 -19.40 19.03
CA GLU A 40 -9.06 -20.13 20.13
C GLU A 40 -7.54 -20.07 19.97
N SER A 41 -6.87 -19.50 20.97
CA SER A 41 -5.40 -19.53 21.08
C SER A 41 -4.94 -20.93 21.47
N GLY A 42 -4.87 -21.82 20.50
CA GLY A 42 -4.25 -23.15 20.63
C GLY A 42 -2.73 -23.03 20.62
N SER A 43 -2.12 -23.05 21.80
CA SER A 43 -0.67 -23.20 21.99
C SER A 43 -0.26 -24.68 21.89
N ALA A 44 0.38 -25.09 20.79
CA ALA A 44 1.48 -26.08 20.74
C ALA A 44 2.01 -26.36 19.30
N ALA A 45 3.21 -25.84 19.01
CA ALA A 45 4.32 -26.45 18.23
C ALA A 45 4.03 -27.30 16.96
N ALA A 46 3.16 -26.85 16.07
CA ALA A 46 3.45 -26.91 14.63
C ALA A 46 4.09 -25.55 14.24
N ALA A 47 4.88 -25.47 13.16
CA ALA A 47 5.28 -24.17 12.63
C ALA A 47 4.01 -23.44 12.20
N ASP A 48 3.47 -22.59 13.08
CA ASP A 48 2.36 -21.73 12.71
C ASP A 48 2.85 -20.69 11.69
N LEU A 49 1.90 -20.09 10.96
CA LEU A 49 2.23 -19.12 9.91
C LEU A 49 3.09 -17.96 10.45
N LEU A 50 2.96 -17.62 11.72
CA LEU A 50 3.76 -16.58 12.37
C LEU A 50 5.21 -17.03 12.58
N SER A 51 5.42 -18.28 12.99
CA SER A 51 6.74 -18.89 13.16
C SER A 51 7.52 -18.91 11.84
N GLU A 52 6.84 -19.10 10.70
CA GLU A 52 7.48 -18.99 9.38
C GLU A 52 8.00 -17.57 9.10
N VAL A 53 7.21 -16.54 9.44
CA VAL A 53 7.63 -15.14 9.29
C VAL A 53 8.83 -14.83 10.19
N GLN A 54 8.79 -15.28 11.45
CA GLN A 54 9.90 -15.11 12.40
C GLN A 54 11.16 -15.84 11.94
N ALA A 55 11.04 -17.09 11.47
CA ALA A 55 12.15 -17.88 10.97
C ALA A 55 12.81 -17.27 9.72
N ARG A 56 12.01 -16.66 8.83
CA ARG A 56 12.52 -15.91 7.67
C ARG A 56 13.30 -14.65 8.09
N GLY A 57 13.06 -14.13 9.29
CA GLY A 57 13.76 -12.97 9.83
C GLY A 57 13.37 -11.63 9.20
N LYS A 58 12.32 -11.62 8.36
CA LYS A 58 11.75 -10.41 7.75
C LYS A 58 10.24 -10.46 7.56
N LEU A 59 9.60 -9.32 7.84
CA LEU A 59 8.21 -9.01 7.51
C LEU A 59 8.18 -8.27 6.16
N ILE A 60 7.64 -8.91 5.13
CA ILE A 60 7.53 -8.33 3.79
C ILE A 60 6.17 -7.67 3.65
N VAL A 61 6.13 -6.38 3.32
CA VAL A 61 4.92 -5.54 3.29
C VAL A 61 4.77 -4.90 1.92
N SER A 62 3.61 -5.04 1.30
CA SER A 62 3.28 -4.29 0.08
C SER A 62 2.92 -2.85 0.43
N THR A 63 3.48 -1.87 -0.29
CA THR A 63 3.17 -0.45 -0.07
C THR A 63 3.22 0.36 -1.38
N ASP A 64 2.44 1.42 -1.47
CA ASP A 64 2.50 2.39 -2.57
C ASP A 64 3.53 3.48 -2.24
N PRO A 65 4.54 3.73 -3.12
CA PRO A 65 5.56 4.75 -2.88
C PRO A 65 5.10 6.20 -3.00
N ALA A 66 3.87 6.46 -3.46
CA ALA A 66 3.35 7.79 -3.76
C ALA A 66 1.99 8.05 -3.10
N TYR A 67 1.84 7.63 -1.84
CA TYR A 67 0.60 7.77 -1.08
C TYR A 67 0.79 8.53 0.26
N PRO A 68 1.24 9.79 0.23
CA PRO A 68 1.40 10.58 1.45
C PRO A 68 0.03 10.96 2.06
N PRO A 69 -0.08 11.03 3.42
CA PRO A 69 0.99 10.85 4.42
C PRO A 69 1.20 9.39 4.89
N GLN A 70 0.58 8.41 4.24
CA GLN A 70 0.63 7.01 4.67
C GLN A 70 1.96 6.35 4.32
N SER A 71 2.42 6.54 3.07
CA SER A 71 3.67 5.96 2.57
C SER A 71 4.24 6.80 1.42
N GLU A 72 5.52 7.15 1.51
CA GLU A 72 6.25 7.90 0.50
C GLU A 72 7.70 7.45 0.44
N LEU A 73 8.28 7.34 -0.77
CA LEU A 73 9.72 7.10 -0.93
C LEU A 73 10.56 8.28 -0.45
N VAL A 74 11.62 7.99 0.28
CA VAL A 74 12.65 8.96 0.64
C VAL A 74 13.67 9.01 -0.49
N ALA A 75 13.81 10.19 -1.12
CA ALA A 75 14.78 10.40 -2.19
C ALA A 75 16.21 10.17 -1.71
N ASP A 76 17.02 9.54 -2.57
CA ASP A 76 18.46 9.31 -2.36
C ASP A 76 18.84 8.50 -1.10
N ALA A 77 17.88 7.81 -0.48
CA ALA A 77 18.13 6.94 0.66
C ALA A 77 18.80 5.63 0.23
N ALA A 78 20.08 5.48 0.54
CA ALA A 78 20.78 4.20 0.36
C ALA A 78 20.29 3.16 1.38
N PRO A 79 20.18 1.87 1.02
CA PRO A 79 19.89 0.82 1.99
C PRO A 79 21.07 0.65 2.97
N PRO A 80 20.82 0.31 4.25
CA PRO A 80 21.85 -0.11 5.18
C PRO A 80 22.61 -1.33 4.65
N ALA A 81 23.93 -1.39 4.86
CA ALA A 81 24.76 -2.47 4.33
C ALA A 81 24.44 -3.86 4.93
N ASP A 82 23.80 -3.87 6.11
CA ASP A 82 23.43 -5.03 6.90
C ASP A 82 21.95 -5.40 6.80
N THR A 83 21.19 -4.76 5.90
CA THR A 83 19.77 -5.07 5.67
C THR A 83 19.57 -6.53 5.24
N LYS A 84 18.50 -7.15 5.72
CA LYS A 84 17.98 -8.44 5.26
C LYS A 84 17.05 -8.32 4.06
N CYS A 85 16.70 -7.10 3.66
CA CYS A 85 15.90 -6.87 2.46
C CYS A 85 16.70 -7.24 1.21
N SER A 86 16.04 -7.90 0.27
CA SER A 86 16.69 -8.52 -0.90
C SER A 86 15.88 -8.34 -2.17
N GLY A 87 16.55 -8.26 -3.33
CA GLY A 87 15.89 -8.12 -4.62
C GLY A 87 15.18 -6.77 -4.72
N ASP A 88 13.88 -6.79 -5.03
CA ASP A 88 13.05 -5.58 -5.18
C ASP A 88 12.54 -5.01 -3.85
N GLU A 89 12.86 -5.69 -2.74
CA GLU A 89 12.53 -5.22 -1.40
C GLU A 89 13.36 -4.00 -0.99
N LYS A 90 12.76 -3.14 -0.16
CA LYS A 90 13.36 -1.89 0.31
C LYS A 90 13.29 -1.81 1.85
N PRO A 91 14.39 -1.49 2.54
CA PRO A 91 14.39 -1.30 3.99
C PRO A 91 13.61 -0.06 4.41
N ALA A 92 13.20 -0.03 5.68
CA ALA A 92 12.34 1.04 6.23
C ALA A 92 12.87 2.46 6.01
N ASN A 93 14.20 2.66 6.04
CA ASN A 93 14.80 3.99 5.88
C ASN A 93 14.62 4.59 4.47
N GLN A 94 14.14 3.81 3.50
CA GLN A 94 13.82 4.28 2.15
C GLN A 94 12.38 4.76 2.02
N PHE A 95 11.58 4.66 3.08
CA PHE A 95 10.21 5.14 3.11
C PHE A 95 9.94 6.00 4.35
N THR A 96 8.89 6.80 4.26
CA THR A 96 8.34 7.54 5.39
C THR A 96 6.81 7.50 5.33
N GLY A 97 6.16 7.66 6.49
CA GLY A 97 4.71 7.76 6.59
C GLY A 97 4.12 6.83 7.65
N PHE A 98 2.84 7.02 7.94
CA PHE A 98 2.16 6.32 9.03
C PHE A 98 2.13 4.79 8.86
N ASP A 99 1.91 4.30 7.64
CA ASP A 99 1.86 2.85 7.36
C ASP A 99 3.25 2.23 7.49
N ILE A 100 4.29 3.00 7.16
CA ILE A 100 5.71 2.61 7.27
C ILE A 100 6.09 2.45 8.74
N ASP A 101 5.78 3.44 9.57
CA ASP A 101 6.05 3.42 11.01
C ASP A 101 5.29 2.27 11.71
N THR A 102 4.03 2.05 11.29
CA THR A 102 3.20 0.96 11.82
C THR A 102 3.79 -0.40 11.48
N ALA A 103 4.18 -0.62 10.22
CA ALA A 103 4.80 -1.87 9.79
C ALA A 103 6.17 -2.10 10.46
N ALA A 104 6.96 -1.03 10.64
CA ALA A 104 8.23 -1.08 11.35
C ALA A 104 8.05 -1.49 12.83
N GLU A 105 7.06 -0.95 13.53
CA GLU A 105 6.79 -1.31 14.92
C GLU A 105 6.27 -2.75 15.06
N ILE A 106 5.44 -3.22 14.13
CA ILE A 106 5.02 -4.64 14.09
C ILE A 106 6.24 -5.54 13.92
N ALA A 107 7.11 -5.26 12.94
CA ALA A 107 8.32 -6.05 12.70
C ALA A 107 9.26 -6.04 13.91
N ASN A 108 9.46 -4.88 14.54
CA ASN A 108 10.25 -4.71 15.75
C ASN A 108 9.74 -5.63 16.88
N ARG A 109 8.43 -5.64 17.15
CA ARG A 109 7.83 -6.53 18.17
C ARG A 109 7.92 -8.01 17.83
N LEU A 110 7.97 -8.35 16.55
CA LEU A 110 8.18 -9.70 16.06
C LEU A 110 9.66 -10.11 16.05
N GLY A 111 10.61 -9.20 16.32
CA GLY A 111 12.04 -9.47 16.27
C GLY A 111 12.59 -9.69 14.86
N VAL A 112 11.91 -9.13 13.84
CA VAL A 112 12.29 -9.26 12.42
C VAL A 112 12.52 -7.89 11.78
N GLU A 113 13.15 -7.86 10.62
CA GLU A 113 13.29 -6.63 9.82
C GLU A 113 12.07 -6.41 8.93
N VAL A 114 11.60 -5.17 8.77
CA VAL A 114 10.55 -4.86 7.79
C VAL A 114 11.18 -4.58 6.42
N CYS A 115 10.60 -5.16 5.37
CA CYS A 115 11.01 -4.99 3.99
C CYS A 115 9.78 -4.66 3.13
N PHE A 116 9.83 -3.51 2.45
CA PHE A 116 8.72 -3.03 1.64
C PHE A 116 8.88 -3.44 0.18
N VAL A 117 7.78 -3.77 -0.48
CA VAL A 117 7.73 -4.05 -1.92
C VAL A 117 6.66 -3.17 -2.54
N THR A 118 6.97 -2.60 -3.70
CA THR A 118 6.03 -1.76 -4.44
C THR A 118 5.42 -2.57 -5.59
N PRO A 119 4.08 -2.61 -5.74
CA PRO A 119 3.40 -3.28 -6.86
C PRO A 119 3.75 -2.73 -8.25
#